data_AF-A0A7C4YBM0-F1
#
_entry.id   AF-A0A7C4YBM0-F1
#
_cell.length_a   1.000
_cell.length_b   1.000
_cell.length_c   1.000
_cell.angle_alpha   90.00
_cell.angle_beta   90.00
_cell.angle_gamma   90.00
#
_symmetry.space_group_name_H-M   'P 1'
#
loop_
_entity.id
_entity.type
_entity.pdbx_description
1 polymer ?
#
loop_
_entity_poly.entity_id
_entity_poly.type
_entity_poly.pdbx_seq_one_letter_code
_entity_poly.pdbx_strand_id
1 'polypeptide(L)'
;MARTLFVSCLLLAATGGCSQRKNADYVPTEARAQELLEQALTAWRDGKPLPFVRESSPRIELYDQHHKPEQKLTEFTILGPTTGDADRCFAVRLKFSNPDEEVRARFVVFGADPYTVMRYEDYEMLSHWDHPPAKSTENKKP
;
A
#
# COMPACT_ATOMS: atom_id res chain seq x y z
N MET A 1 58.91 -37.85 -4.83
CA MET A 1 57.79 -38.63 -4.22
C MET A 1 57.49 -38.06 -2.84
N ALA A 2 56.32 -37.45 -2.65
CA ALA A 2 55.61 -37.35 -1.36
C ALA A 2 54.26 -36.69 -1.64
N ARG A 3 53.18 -37.46 -1.50
CA ARG A 3 51.79 -37.00 -1.57
C ARG A 3 51.39 -36.58 -0.16
N THR A 4 50.84 -35.38 -0.01
CA THR A 4 50.12 -35.02 1.22
C THR A 4 48.81 -34.35 0.82
N LEU A 5 47.72 -35.10 1.03
CA LEU A 5 46.35 -34.60 1.00
C LEU A 5 46.16 -33.67 2.19
N PHE A 6 45.66 -32.45 1.96
CA PHE A 6 45.03 -31.64 3.00
C PHE A 6 43.63 -31.24 2.57
N VAL A 7 42.68 -31.73 3.34
CA VAL A 7 41.23 -31.51 3.29
C VAL A 7 40.88 -30.33 4.21
N SER A 8 39.77 -29.65 3.88
CA SER A 8 39.06 -28.65 4.71
C SER A 8 39.68 -27.25 4.80
N CYS A 9 38.92 -26.15 4.85
CA CYS A 9 37.52 -25.99 5.21
C CYS A 9 36.92 -24.77 4.51
N LEU A 10 35.73 -24.96 3.94
CA LEU A 10 34.85 -23.95 3.38
C LEU A 10 34.21 -23.17 4.54
N LEU A 11 34.44 -21.86 4.65
CA LEU A 11 33.72 -20.98 5.58
C LEU A 11 33.25 -19.74 4.82
N LEU A 12 32.14 -19.90 4.10
CA LEU A 12 31.30 -18.80 3.64
C LEU A 12 30.68 -18.14 4.86
N ALA A 13 31.21 -16.98 5.27
CA ALA A 13 30.54 -16.10 6.21
C ALA A 13 29.44 -15.32 5.48
N ALA A 14 28.32 -15.97 5.20
CA ALA A 14 27.08 -15.32 4.78
C ALA A 14 26.40 -14.72 6.02
N THR A 15 26.86 -13.55 6.47
CA THR A 15 26.13 -12.71 7.42
C THR A 15 25.07 -11.91 6.66
N GLY A 16 24.10 -12.61 6.08
CA GLY A 16 22.87 -12.00 5.60
C GLY A 16 22.04 -11.58 6.81
N GLY A 17 22.25 -10.36 7.29
CA GLY A 17 21.45 -9.76 8.35
C GLY A 17 19.99 -9.70 7.91
N CYS A 18 19.14 -10.53 8.53
CA CYS A 18 17.71 -10.26 8.60
C CYS A 18 17.53 -9.00 9.45
N SER A 19 17.51 -7.83 8.81
CA SER A 19 16.99 -6.63 9.47
C SER A 19 15.49 -6.84 9.63
N GLN A 20 15.10 -7.18 10.86
CA GLN A 20 13.70 -7.28 11.26
C GLN A 20 13.10 -5.88 11.22
N ARG A 21 12.52 -5.52 10.07
CA ARG A 21 11.81 -4.24 9.88
C ARG A 21 10.68 -4.17 10.90
N LYS A 22 10.60 -3.07 11.64
CA LYS A 22 9.56 -2.80 12.62
C LYS A 22 8.31 -2.29 11.90
N ASN A 23 7.12 -2.45 12.48
CA ASN A 23 5.87 -1.91 11.90
C ASN A 23 5.95 -0.39 11.63
N ALA A 24 6.68 0.35 12.47
CA ALA A 24 6.94 1.78 12.27
C ALA A 24 7.69 2.09 10.97
N ASP A 25 8.39 1.12 10.38
CA ASP A 25 9.12 1.27 9.12
C ASP A 25 8.16 1.32 7.90
N TYR A 26 6.87 1.00 8.10
CA TYR A 26 5.84 0.98 7.07
C TYR A 26 4.81 2.11 7.19
N VAL A 27 5.00 3.03 8.13
CA VAL A 27 4.15 4.21 8.30
C VAL A 27 4.96 5.45 7.89
N PRO A 28 4.66 6.08 6.73
CA PRO A 28 5.37 7.29 6.34
C PRO A 28 5.16 8.42 7.34
N THR A 29 6.01 9.44 7.33
CA THR A 29 5.71 10.71 8.02
C THR A 29 4.48 11.36 7.38
N GLU A 30 3.76 12.22 8.10
CA GLU A 30 2.57 12.90 7.56
C GLU A 30 2.89 13.70 6.29
N ALA A 31 3.96 14.50 6.31
CA ALA A 31 4.42 15.24 5.14
C ALA A 31 4.72 14.31 3.96
N ARG A 32 5.41 13.19 4.20
CA ARG A 32 5.71 12.22 3.14
C ARG A 32 4.45 11.54 2.61
N ALA A 33 3.51 11.22 3.49
CA ALA A 33 2.23 10.64 3.11
C ALA A 33 1.42 11.59 2.23
N GLN A 34 1.38 12.89 2.58
CA GLN A 34 0.70 13.90 1.78
C GLN A 34 1.34 14.05 0.38
N GLU A 35 2.67 14.08 0.29
CA GLU A 35 3.39 14.12 -1.00
C GLU A 35 3.08 12.90 -1.88
N LEU A 36 2.99 11.71 -1.29
CA LEU A 36 2.68 10.47 -2.01
C LEU A 36 1.22 10.48 -2.51
N LEU A 37 0.29 10.96 -1.69
CA LEU A 37 -1.11 11.14 -2.06
C LEU A 37 -1.25 12.12 -3.22
N GLU A 38 -0.59 13.28 -3.14
CA GLU A 38 -0.60 14.28 -4.22
C GLU A 38 -0.04 13.71 -5.52
N GLN A 39 1.06 12.96 -5.44
CA GLN A 39 1.65 12.27 -6.60
C GLN A 39 0.73 11.23 -7.22
N ALA A 40 -0.02 10.48 -6.41
CA ALA A 40 -0.99 9.50 -6.89
C ALA A 40 -2.18 10.19 -7.55
N LEU A 41 -2.80 11.18 -6.90
CA LEU A 41 -3.97 11.89 -7.42
C LEU A 41 -3.64 12.70 -8.69
N THR A 42 -2.43 13.26 -8.76
CA THR A 42 -1.92 13.91 -9.99
C THR A 42 -1.85 12.92 -11.15
N ALA A 43 -1.25 11.74 -10.93
CA ALA A 43 -1.16 10.72 -11.96
C ALA A 43 -2.54 10.21 -12.41
N TRP A 44 -3.49 10.06 -11.47
CA TRP A 44 -4.87 9.71 -11.79
C TRP A 44 -5.56 10.78 -12.64
N ARG A 45 -5.48 12.06 -12.23
CA ARG A 45 -6.03 13.20 -12.99
C ARG A 45 -5.45 13.25 -14.41
N ASP A 46 -4.17 12.96 -14.56
CA ASP A 46 -3.47 12.96 -15.85
C ASP A 46 -3.77 11.70 -16.70
N GLY A 47 -4.76 10.89 -16.29
CA GLY A 47 -5.35 9.83 -17.11
C GLY A 47 -4.78 8.43 -16.89
N LYS A 48 -4.03 8.18 -15.80
CA LYS A 48 -3.64 6.82 -15.44
C LYS A 48 -4.88 6.02 -14.97
N PRO A 49 -5.17 4.85 -15.59
CA PRO A 49 -6.37 4.07 -15.24
C PRO A 49 -6.21 3.43 -13.86
N LEU A 50 -7.30 3.30 -13.10
CA LEU A 50 -7.28 2.62 -11.80
C LEU A 50 -7.58 1.12 -11.90
N PRO A 51 -7.06 0.29 -10.97
CA PRO A 51 -5.91 0.60 -10.12
C PRO A 51 -4.65 0.77 -10.97
N PHE A 52 -3.72 1.62 -10.56
CA PHE A 52 -2.40 1.70 -11.20
C PHE A 52 -1.26 1.60 -10.21
N VAL A 53 -0.14 1.14 -10.76
CA VAL A 53 1.19 1.29 -10.19
C VAL A 53 1.89 2.42 -10.94
N ARG A 54 2.29 3.46 -10.22
CA ARG A 54 3.19 4.48 -10.71
C ARG A 54 4.60 3.92 -10.58
N GLU A 55 5.20 3.63 -11.73
CA GLU A 55 6.62 3.29 -11.83
C GLU A 55 7.47 4.53 -11.55
N SER A 56 7.63 4.82 -10.26
CA SER A 56 8.51 5.84 -9.70
C SER A 56 9.45 5.22 -8.67
N SER A 57 10.41 6.00 -8.17
CA SER A 57 11.21 5.63 -7.01
C SER A 57 10.86 6.58 -5.86
N PRO A 58 10.13 6.13 -4.82
CA PRO A 58 9.54 4.79 -4.62
C PRO A 58 8.32 4.53 -5.51
N ARG A 59 7.91 3.27 -5.67
CA ARG A 59 6.67 2.94 -6.41
C ARG A 59 5.45 3.34 -5.60
N ILE A 60 4.39 3.75 -6.29
CA ILE A 60 3.13 4.17 -5.66
C ILE A 60 1.98 3.38 -6.30
N GLU A 61 1.16 2.75 -5.49
CA GLU A 61 -0.06 2.06 -5.92
C GLU A 61 -1.27 2.87 -5.49
N LEU A 62 -2.22 3.09 -6.39
CA LEU A 62 -3.48 3.77 -6.09
C LEU A 62 -4.67 2.83 -6.28
N TYR A 63 -5.48 2.71 -5.21
CA TYR A 63 -6.72 1.95 -5.18
C TYR A 63 -7.90 2.84 -4.79
N ASP A 64 -8.94 2.82 -5.63
CA ASP A 64 -10.26 3.37 -5.32
C ASP A 64 -11.30 2.50 -6.04
N GLN A 65 -11.97 1.59 -5.32
CA GLN A 65 -13.02 0.73 -5.87
C GLN A 65 -14.35 1.47 -6.04
N HIS A 66 -14.45 2.69 -5.52
CA HIS A 66 -15.65 3.52 -5.60
C HIS A 66 -15.67 4.37 -6.88
N HIS A 67 -14.58 4.40 -7.65
CA HIS A 67 -14.57 5.05 -8.97
C HIS A 67 -15.50 4.34 -9.95
N LYS A 68 -16.20 5.12 -10.78
CA LYS A 68 -17.08 4.57 -11.83
C LYS A 68 -16.27 4.32 -13.11
N PRO A 69 -16.63 3.30 -13.92
CA PRO A 69 -16.05 3.13 -15.26
C PRO A 69 -16.17 4.41 -16.09
N GLU A 70 -15.13 4.73 -16.87
CA GLU A 70 -15.04 5.93 -17.73
C GLU A 70 -15.09 7.30 -17.01
N GLN A 71 -15.15 7.31 -15.67
CA GLN A 71 -15.11 8.52 -14.87
C GLN A 71 -13.68 9.05 -14.82
N LYS A 72 -13.51 10.35 -15.06
CA LYS A 72 -12.18 10.99 -15.11
C LYS A 72 -12.04 12.00 -13.98
N LEU A 73 -10.98 11.87 -13.19
CA LEU A 73 -10.63 12.89 -12.20
C LEU A 73 -10.15 14.14 -12.95
N THR A 74 -10.81 15.28 -12.73
CA THR A 74 -10.50 16.55 -13.38
C THR A 74 -9.78 17.51 -12.45
N GLU A 75 -10.11 17.47 -11.16
CA GLU A 75 -9.52 18.32 -10.13
C GLU A 75 -9.53 17.58 -8.80
N PHE A 76 -8.56 17.87 -7.94
CA PHE A 76 -8.57 17.43 -6.55
C PHE A 76 -8.05 18.54 -5.63
N THR A 77 -8.45 18.49 -4.37
CA THR A 77 -7.90 19.33 -3.31
C THR A 77 -7.72 18.48 -2.06
N ILE A 78 -6.47 18.36 -1.59
CA ILE A 78 -6.20 17.74 -0.28
C ILE A 78 -6.59 18.76 0.78
N LEU A 79 -7.60 18.43 1.59
CA LEU A 79 -8.14 19.30 2.62
C LEU A 79 -7.31 19.25 3.90
N GLY A 80 -6.57 18.15 4.10
CA GLY A 80 -5.62 17.96 5.20
C GLY A 80 -5.78 16.60 5.88
N PRO A 81 -4.96 16.33 6.91
CA PRO A 81 -5.08 15.16 7.75
C PRO A 81 -6.46 15.08 8.41
N THR A 82 -6.96 13.86 8.61
CA THR A 82 -8.24 13.60 9.29
C THR A 82 -8.15 12.33 10.13
N THR A 83 -9.11 12.14 11.04
CA THR A 83 -9.22 10.92 11.84
C THR A 83 -9.73 9.72 11.03
N GLY A 84 -9.32 8.54 11.45
CA GLY A 84 -9.72 7.22 10.95
C GLY A 84 -8.89 6.13 11.63
N ASP A 85 -9.15 4.87 11.29
CA ASP A 85 -8.46 3.73 11.91
C ASP A 85 -7.04 3.49 11.33
N ALA A 86 -6.62 4.31 10.36
CA ALA A 86 -5.27 4.32 9.80
C ALA A 86 -4.45 5.53 10.28
N ASP A 87 -3.15 5.32 10.53
CA ASP A 87 -2.21 6.35 11.02
C ASP A 87 -2.05 7.57 10.10
N ARG A 88 -2.32 7.41 8.80
CA ARG A 88 -2.11 8.43 7.76
C ARG A 88 -3.33 8.54 6.87
N CYS A 89 -4.35 9.21 7.39
CA CYS A 89 -5.62 9.45 6.70
C CYS A 89 -5.78 10.93 6.34
N PHE A 90 -6.23 11.20 5.11
CA PHE A 90 -6.41 12.56 4.58
C PHE A 90 -7.80 12.73 3.99
N ALA A 91 -8.43 13.87 4.27
CA ALA A 91 -9.64 14.28 3.59
C ALA A 91 -9.30 14.94 2.25
N VAL A 92 -10.01 14.54 1.19
CA VAL A 92 -9.77 15.01 -0.17
C VAL A 92 -11.09 15.35 -0.84
N ARG A 93 -11.17 16.51 -1.48
CA ARG A 93 -12.23 16.82 -2.44
C ARG A 93 -11.79 16.39 -3.82
N LEU A 94 -12.60 15.59 -4.50
CA LEU A 94 -12.40 15.12 -5.86
C LEU A 94 -13.49 15.70 -6.76
N LYS A 95 -13.13 16.14 -7.96
CA LYS A 95 -14.06 16.56 -8.99
C LYS A 95 -13.89 15.68 -10.21
N PHE A 96 -14.95 15.03 -10.61
CA PHE A 96 -14.98 14.13 -11.74
C PHE A 96 -15.72 14.74 -12.92
N SER A 97 -15.41 14.20 -14.10
CA SER A 97 -16.27 14.31 -15.28
C SER A 97 -16.72 12.91 -15.72
N ASN A 98 -17.83 12.87 -16.46
CA ASN A 98 -18.48 11.66 -16.97
C ASN A 98 -18.91 10.66 -15.87
N PRO A 99 -19.95 10.98 -15.08
CA PRO A 99 -20.69 12.25 -15.01
C PRO A 99 -19.95 13.32 -14.20
N ASP A 100 -20.36 14.57 -14.36
CA ASP A 100 -19.86 15.66 -13.52
C ASP A 100 -20.32 15.46 -12.08
N GLU A 101 -19.36 15.31 -11.17
CA GLU A 101 -19.62 14.95 -9.77
C GLU A 101 -18.52 15.53 -8.88
N GLU A 102 -18.88 16.08 -7.73
CA GLU A 102 -17.92 16.44 -6.68
C GLU A 102 -18.12 15.53 -5.47
N VAL A 103 -17.05 14.90 -5.02
CA VAL A 103 -17.06 13.94 -3.92
C VAL A 103 -16.05 14.36 -2.86
N ARG A 104 -16.45 14.31 -1.59
CA ARG A 104 -15.50 14.33 -0.47
C ARG A 104 -15.19 12.91 -0.08
N ALA A 105 -13.92 12.58 -0.13
CA ALA A 105 -13.34 11.26 0.07
C ALA A 105 -12.31 11.31 1.19
N ARG A 106 -11.99 10.14 1.75
CA ARG A 106 -10.80 9.98 2.58
C ARG A 106 -9.85 9.00 1.91
N PHE A 107 -8.55 9.26 2.01
CA PHE A 107 -7.51 8.36 1.52
C PHE A 107 -6.53 8.04 2.65
N VAL A 108 -6.09 6.79 2.69
CA VAL A 108 -5.03 6.32 3.57
C VAL A 108 -3.74 6.11 2.80
N VAL A 109 -2.59 6.34 3.43
CA VAL A 109 -1.27 6.16 2.83
C VAL A 109 -0.38 5.32 3.75
N PHE A 110 0.09 4.18 3.28
CA PHE A 110 0.93 3.26 4.06
C PHE A 110 1.93 2.52 3.18
N GLY A 111 2.84 1.74 3.80
CA GLY A 111 3.87 0.99 3.11
C GLY A 111 5.23 1.68 3.12
N ALA A 112 6.17 1.14 2.33
CA ALA A 112 7.55 1.61 2.29
C ALA A 112 8.18 1.53 0.89
N ASP A 113 7.82 0.50 0.10
CA ASP A 113 8.00 0.38 -1.36
C ASP A 113 7.37 -0.96 -1.83
N PRO A 114 6.23 -0.95 -2.53
CA PRO A 114 5.47 0.24 -2.90
C PRO A 114 4.87 0.95 -1.67
N TYR A 115 4.58 2.24 -1.84
CA TYR A 115 3.59 2.92 -1.01
C TYR A 115 2.21 2.71 -1.60
N THR A 116 1.25 2.40 -0.75
CA THR A 116 -0.15 2.22 -1.13
C THR A 116 -0.94 3.46 -0.72
N VAL A 117 -1.62 4.05 -1.68
CA VAL A 117 -2.65 5.07 -1.51
C VAL A 117 -4.00 4.40 -1.76
N MET A 118 -4.89 4.44 -0.80
CA MET A 118 -6.15 3.69 -0.88
C MET A 118 -7.32 4.51 -0.36
N ARG A 119 -8.47 4.39 -1.01
CA ARG A 119 -9.72 4.94 -0.50
C ARG A 119 -10.00 4.40 0.91
N TYR A 120 -10.39 5.26 1.85
CA TYR A 120 -10.58 4.84 3.24
C TYR A 120 -11.61 3.72 3.35
N GLU A 121 -12.72 3.82 2.61
CA GLU A 121 -13.75 2.77 2.62
C GLU A 121 -13.24 1.41 2.12
N ASP A 122 -12.30 1.39 1.17
CA ASP A 122 -11.64 0.15 0.71
C ASP A 122 -10.68 -0.39 1.77
N TYR A 123 -9.97 0.50 2.48
CA TYR A 123 -9.10 0.13 3.59
C TYR A 123 -9.89 -0.50 4.73
N GLU A 124 -11.01 0.10 5.12
CA GLU A 124 -11.88 -0.41 6.19
C GLU A 124 -12.42 -1.80 5.88
N MET A 125 -12.82 -2.03 4.64
CA MET A 125 -13.28 -3.34 4.19
C MET A 125 -12.18 -4.40 4.35
N LEU A 126 -10.92 -4.05 4.06
CA LEU A 126 -9.77 -4.95 4.21
C LEU A 126 -9.33 -5.13 5.67
N SER A 127 -9.37 -4.07 6.47
CA SER A 127 -8.93 -4.09 7.87
C SER A 127 -9.90 -4.83 8.79
N HIS A 128 -11.18 -4.88 8.43
CA HIS A 128 -12.24 -5.54 9.20
C HIS A 128 -12.65 -6.91 8.65
N TRP A 129 -11.91 -7.46 7.68
CA TRP A 129 -12.20 -8.80 7.18
C TRP A 129 -11.74 -9.88 8.17
N ASP A 130 -12.65 -10.35 9.02
CA ASP A 130 -12.40 -11.52 9.86
C ASP A 130 -12.40 -12.82 9.03
N HIS A 131 -11.30 -13.57 9.08
CA HIS A 131 -11.29 -14.94 8.59
C HIS A 131 -12.04 -15.85 9.56
N PRO A 132 -13.06 -16.62 9.12
CA PRO A 132 -13.63 -17.65 9.99
C PRO A 132 -12.52 -18.63 10.39
N PRO A 133 -12.44 -19.05 11.67
CA PRO A 133 -11.43 -20.00 12.09
C PRO A 133 -11.52 -21.25 11.22
N ALA A 134 -10.36 -21.78 10.81
CA ALA A 134 -10.31 -23.03 10.05
C ALA A 134 -11.15 -24.08 10.80
N LYS A 135 -12.14 -24.67 10.12
CA LYS A 135 -12.94 -25.74 10.71
C LYS A 135 -11.95 -26.83 11.16
N SER A 136 -11.82 -27.02 12.47
CA SER A 136 -11.03 -28.12 13.00
C SER A 136 -11.60 -29.41 12.43
N THR A 137 -10.81 -30.13 11.65
CA THR A 137 -11.13 -31.50 11.28
C THR A 137 -11.10 -32.34 12.55
N GLU A 138 -12.25 -32.43 13.21
CA GLU A 138 -12.48 -33.37 14.29
C GLU A 138 -12.34 -34.78 13.70
N ASN A 139 -11.13 -35.33 13.81
CA ASN A 139 -10.86 -36.72 13.51
C ASN A 139 -11.63 -37.56 14.52
N LYS A 140 -12.86 -37.94 14.15
CA LYS A 140 -13.65 -38.94 14.86
C LYS A 140 -12.90 -40.27 14.77
N LYS A 141 -12.14 -40.60 15.82
CA LYS A 141 -11.44 -41.88 15.95
C LYS A 141 -12.49 -43.00 16.10
N PRO A 142 -12.36 -44.13 15.39
CA PRO A 142 -13.27 -45.27 15.52
C PRO A 142 -13.23 -45.90 16.91
#